data_AF-A0A7G7W7H0-F1
#
_entry.id   AF-A0A7G7W7H0-F1
#
_cell.length_a   1.000
_cell.length_b   1.000
_cell.length_c   1.000
_cell.angle_alpha   90.00
_cell.angle_beta   90.00
_cell.angle_gamma   90.00
#
_symmetry.space_group_name_H-M   'P 1'
#
loop_
_entity.id
_entity.type
_entity.pdbx_description
1 polymer ?
#
loop_
_entity_poly.entity_id
_entity_poly.type
_entity_poly.pdbx_seq_one_letter_code
_entity_poly.pdbx_strand_id
1 'polypeptide(L)' 'MGLFDAAKPVGVEIKGNILHCVICRHNRFWRRDAQLHTGSSTFLQLEWLDATAVCYECDNCGYIHWFMPQG' A
#
# COMPACT_ATOMS: atom_id res chain seq x y z
N MET A 1 19.24 14.29 18.64
CA MET A 1 18.87 12.97 18.09
C MET A 1 17.40 13.05 17.71
N GLY A 2 17.10 12.98 16.42
CA GLY A 2 15.84 13.48 15.83
C GLY A 2 14.64 12.55 16.04
N LEU A 3 13.50 13.13 16.41
CA LEU A 3 12.21 12.49 16.71
C LEU A 3 11.44 11.98 15.46
N PHE A 4 12.04 12.03 14.28
CA PHE A 4 11.37 11.78 13.01
C PHE A 4 12.32 11.08 12.04
N ASP A 5 12.57 9.79 12.26
CA ASP A 5 12.98 8.94 11.14
C ASP A 5 11.76 8.82 10.23
N ALA A 6 11.61 9.79 9.33
CA ALA A 6 10.71 9.64 8.20
C ALA A 6 11.09 8.31 7.53
N ALA A 7 10.08 7.48 7.23
CA ALA A 7 10.30 6.34 6.37
C ALA A 7 11.09 6.83 5.14
N LYS A 8 11.95 5.98 4.57
CA LYS A 8 12.61 6.26 3.28
C LYS A 8 11.93 5.45 2.19
N PRO A 9 11.87 5.94 0.94
CA PRO A 9 11.34 5.16 -0.17
C PRO A 9 12.18 3.89 -0.32
N VAL A 10 11.57 2.75 -0.65
CA VAL A 10 12.25 1.47 -0.79
C VAL A 10 11.99 0.85 -2.15
N GLY A 11 12.92 0.01 -2.63
CA GLY A 11 12.67 -0.88 -3.75
C GLY A 11 11.76 -2.02 -3.30
N VAL A 12 10.86 -2.46 -4.18
CA VAL A 12 9.83 -3.45 -3.84
C VAL A 12 9.89 -4.60 -4.85
N GLU A 13 9.76 -5.82 -4.35
CA GLU A 13 9.64 -7.04 -5.15
C GLU A 13 8.31 -7.73 -4.82
N ILE A 14 7.56 -8.13 -5.85
CA ILE A 14 6.28 -8.84 -5.72
C ILE A 14 6.36 -10.14 -6.52
N LYS A 15 6.27 -11.29 -5.81
CA LYS A 15 6.36 -12.64 -6.41
C LYS A 15 7.58 -12.82 -7.33
N GLY A 16 8.78 -12.37 -6.92
CA GLY A 16 9.98 -12.48 -7.76
C GLY A 16 10.20 -11.34 -8.76
N ASN A 17 9.26 -10.39 -8.87
CA ASN A 17 9.31 -9.32 -9.88
C ASN A 17 9.57 -7.97 -9.21
N ILE A 18 10.56 -7.24 -9.72
CA ILE A 18 10.84 -5.86 -9.29
C ILE A 18 9.68 -4.97 -9.73
N LEU A 19 9.04 -4.33 -8.76
CA LEU A 19 7.96 -3.39 -9.01
C LEU A 19 8.53 -2.12 -9.65
N HIS A 20 7.98 -1.77 -10.81
CA HIS A 20 8.20 -0.48 -11.45
C HIS A 20 6.86 0.24 -11.57
N CYS A 21 6.86 1.56 -11.35
CA CYS A 21 5.67 2.37 -11.46
C CYS A 21 5.09 2.24 -12.87
N VAL A 22 3.81 1.87 -12.98
CA VAL A 22 3.16 1.70 -14.30
C VAL A 22 3.02 3.02 -15.04
N ILE A 23 3.08 4.15 -14.33
CA ILE A 23 3.00 5.49 -14.89
C ILE A 23 4.37 6.02 -15.33
N CYS A 24 5.35 6.08 -14.41
CA CYS A 24 6.63 6.74 -14.68
C CYS A 24 7.86 5.81 -14.71
N ARG A 25 7.67 4.50 -14.54
CA ARG A 25 8.74 3.47 -14.50
C ARG A 25 9.77 3.62 -13.37
N HIS A 26 9.56 4.53 -12.43
CA HIS A 26 10.38 4.64 -11.22
C HIS A 26 10.24 3.40 -10.32
N ASN A 27 11.25 3.10 -9.49
CA ASN A 27 11.35 1.84 -8.75
C ASN A 27 11.50 2.01 -7.22
N ARG A 28 11.18 3.19 -6.69
CA ARG A 28 11.16 3.46 -5.24
C ARG A 28 9.76 3.86 -4.79
N PHE A 29 9.38 3.36 -3.62
CA PHE A 29 8.00 3.48 -3.14
C PHE A 29 7.92 3.70 -1.63
N TRP A 30 6.89 4.44 -1.23
CA TRP A 30 6.39 4.50 0.14
C TRP A 30 5.43 3.34 0.38
N ARG A 31 5.73 2.49 1.36
CA ARG A 31 4.79 1.45 1.79
C ARG A 31 3.74 2.05 2.72
N ARG A 32 2.48 1.73 2.46
CA ARG A 32 1.33 2.08 3.32
C ARG A 32 0.41 0.89 3.43
N ASP A 33 -0.27 0.76 4.56
CA ASP A 33 -1.38 -0.17 4.72
C ASP A 33 -2.68 0.63 4.65
N ALA A 34 -3.65 0.15 3.88
CA ALA A 34 -4.92 0.83 3.64
C ALA A 34 -6.08 -0.07 4.06
N GLN A 35 -6.95 0.45 4.94
CA GLN A 35 -8.17 -0.22 5.35
C GLN A 35 -9.25 -0.01 4.27
N LEU A 36 -9.77 -1.11 3.73
CA LEU A 36 -10.87 -1.07 2.78
C LEU A 36 -12.19 -1.21 3.54
N HIS A 37 -12.90 -0.10 3.71
CA HIS A 37 -14.24 -0.12 4.29
C HIS A 37 -15.23 -0.66 3.25
N THR A 38 -15.87 -1.79 3.54
CA THR A 38 -17.03 -2.29 2.79
C THR A 38 -18.24 -1.41 3.08
N GLY A 39 -18.44 -0.37 2.27
CA GLY A 39 -19.42 0.70 2.46
C GLY A 39 -20.90 0.34 2.38
N SER A 40 -21.35 -0.89 2.65
CA SER A 40 -22.78 -1.23 2.58
C SER A 40 -23.19 -2.42 3.45
N SER A 41 -22.88 -2.39 4.75
CA SER A 41 -23.45 -3.36 5.71
C SER A 41 -23.93 -2.61 6.95
N THR A 42 -25.12 -2.03 6.81
CA THR A 42 -25.96 -1.51 7.88
C THR A 42 -26.05 -2.54 9.01
N PHE A 43 -25.84 -2.08 10.25
CA PHE A 43 -26.26 -2.73 11.50
C PHE A 43 -25.53 -4.04 11.91
N LEU A 44 -24.55 -3.88 12.82
CA LEU A 44 -24.30 -4.77 13.98
C LEU A 44 -23.37 -6.02 13.93
N GLN A 45 -22.47 -6.30 12.95
CA GLN A 45 -21.65 -7.54 13.12
C GLN A 45 -20.23 -7.71 12.53
N LEU A 46 -19.60 -6.76 11.81
CA LEU A 46 -18.37 -7.08 11.06
C LEU A 46 -17.22 -6.05 11.11
N GLU A 47 -17.11 -5.26 12.18
CA GLU A 47 -16.01 -4.28 12.43
C GLU A 47 -14.59 -4.91 12.60
N TRP A 48 -14.41 -6.20 12.30
CA TRP A 48 -13.22 -7.01 12.58
C TRP A 48 -12.80 -7.87 11.37
N LEU A 49 -13.47 -7.68 10.24
CA LEU A 49 -13.25 -8.34 8.96
C LEU A 49 -12.85 -7.35 7.86
N ASP A 50 -12.29 -6.20 8.24
CA ASP A 50 -11.78 -5.22 7.30
C ASP A 50 -10.53 -5.76 6.60
N ALA A 51 -10.67 -6.06 5.31
CA ALA A 51 -9.53 -6.44 4.48
C ALA A 51 -8.54 -5.27 4.42
N THR A 52 -7.34 -5.48 4.97
CA THR A 52 -6.25 -4.51 4.86
C THR A 52 -5.46 -4.78 3.59
N ALA A 53 -5.44 -3.81 2.67
CA ALA A 53 -4.63 -3.86 1.47
C ALA A 53 -3.25 -3.25 1.73
N VAL A 54 -2.21 -3.82 1.12
CA VAL A 54 -0.88 -3.21 1.09
C VAL A 54 -0.78 -2.32 -0.13
N CYS A 55 -0.29 -1.10 0.07
CA CYS A 55 -0.14 -0.09 -0.96
C CYS A 55 1.32 0.34 -1.09
N TYR A 56 1.73 0.56 -2.33
CA TYR A 56 3.04 1.14 -2.66
C TYR A 56 2.83 2.41 -3.49
N GLU A 57 3.08 3.55 -2.88
CA GLU A 57 3.00 4.87 -3.51
C GLU A 57 4.37 5.23 -4.12
N CYS A 58 4.40 5.54 -5.41
CA CYS A 58 5.60 5.97 -6.11
C CYS A 58 6.12 7.30 -5.52
N ASP A 59 7.37 7.34 -5.07
CA ASP A 59 7.95 8.56 -4.51
C ASP A 59 8.23 9.66 -5.55
N ASN A 60 8.23 9.31 -6.84
CA ASN A 60 8.47 10.24 -7.94
C ASN A 60 7.19 10.88 -8.50
N CYS A 61 6.10 10.13 -8.63
CA CYS A 61 4.86 10.63 -9.28
C CYS A 61 3.59 10.45 -8.44
N GLY A 62 3.67 9.88 -7.24
CA GLY A 62 2.53 9.70 -6.33
C GLY A 62 1.52 8.63 -6.74
N TYR A 63 1.76 7.87 -7.82
CA TYR A 63 0.85 6.79 -8.22
C TYR A 63 0.88 5.64 -7.21
N ILE A 64 -0.31 5.18 -6.80
CA ILE A 64 -0.47 4.13 -5.77
C ILE A 64 -0.78 2.79 -6.43
N HIS A 65 0.07 1.80 -6.18
CA HIS A 65 -0.18 0.41 -6.50
C HIS A 65 -0.88 -0.27 -5.34
N TRP A 66 -2.04 -0.89 -5.59
CA TRP A 66 -2.84 -1.59 -4.59
C TRP A 66 -2.67 -3.10 -4.71
N PHE A 67 -2.41 -3.75 -3.58
CA PHE A 67 -2.25 -5.20 -3.48
C PHE A 67 -3.14 -5.76 -2.37
N MET A 68 -4.10 -6.59 -2.76
CA MET A 68 -4.87 -7.38 -1.81
C MET A 68 -4.01 -8.54 -1.29
N PRO A 69 -4.12 -8.89 0.01
CA PRO A 69 -3.56 -10.13 0.51
C PRO A 69 -4.10 -11.32 -0.30
N GLN A 70 -3.20 -12.21 -0.72
CA GLN A 70 -3.56 -13.50 -1.34
C GLN A 70 -3.28 -14.57 -0.29
N GLY A 71 -4.32 -15.30 0.13
CA GLY A 71 -4.22 -16.46 1.02
C GLY A 71 -3.84 -17.74 0.28
#